data_AF-A0A0R3N869-F1
#
_entry.id   AF-A0A0R3N869-F1
#
_cell.length_a   1.000
_cell.length_b   1.000
_cell.length_c   1.000
_cell.angle_alpha   90.00
_cell.angle_beta   90.00
_cell.angle_gamma   90.00
#
_symmetry.space_group_name_H-M   'P 1'
#
loop_
_entity.id
_entity.type
_entity.pdbx_description
1 polymer ?
#
loop_
_entity_poly.entity_id
_entity_poly.type
_entity_poly.pdbx_seq_one_letter_code
_entity_poly.pdbx_strand_id
1 'polypeptide(L)'
;MTDILNLPNVPEAARDRIQDLRDVAGDKRAALVSISRDRTEAWVAKASAEARMAEIKRHSSGFLNEAEPPLSQLLEVIAHQGAIVRRCDKRTAEIQPGYEAASRLLASLENYISANAARLVLYEGAAPRLQDGETAIDALERAGRRSRALQADRTEVLSAPLPSALVKQIALAELKARAEAAAPDVFALIEQGGQIEFPTIRMATEQYGAQQPVHVFGIDPIGTLAWLFPKEFQTAIGREIDAASDDAAALSPEQRKAKVAQIDADILASARDEARFATLAGVLPREDCDPRAVLGLADHCPAPEAR
;
A
#
# COMPACT_ATOMS: atom_id res chain seq x y z
N MET A 1 -18.08 19.60 -8.23
CA MET A 1 -18.04 18.28 -7.58
C MET A 1 -19.31 18.17 -6.74
N THR A 2 -20.15 17.18 -7.02
CA THR A 2 -21.30 16.88 -6.16
C THR A 2 -20.77 16.46 -4.80
N ASP A 3 -21.25 17.06 -3.71
CA ASP A 3 -20.85 16.63 -2.37
C ASP A 3 -21.26 15.17 -2.17
N ILE A 4 -20.31 14.34 -1.73
CA ILE A 4 -20.47 12.89 -1.53
C ILE A 4 -21.61 12.62 -0.53
N LEU A 5 -21.83 13.55 0.41
CA LEU A 5 -22.92 13.51 1.37
C LEU A 5 -24.32 13.73 0.77
N ASN A 6 -24.43 14.04 -0.52
CA ASN A 6 -25.72 14.21 -1.21
C ASN A 6 -26.02 13.08 -2.21
N LEU A 7 -25.17 12.06 -2.30
CA LEU A 7 -25.40 10.92 -3.21
C LEU A 7 -26.61 10.09 -2.73
N PRO A 8 -27.58 9.72 -3.58
CA PRO A 8 -28.87 9.19 -3.15
C PRO A 8 -28.83 7.81 -2.45
N ASN A 9 -27.73 7.06 -2.59
CA ASN A 9 -27.63 5.67 -2.12
C ASN A 9 -26.64 5.46 -0.97
N VAL A 10 -26.13 6.54 -0.37
CA VAL A 10 -25.24 6.43 0.80
C VAL A 10 -26.08 6.32 2.08
N PRO A 11 -25.94 5.26 2.89
CA PRO A 11 -26.67 5.13 4.15
C PRO A 11 -26.41 6.32 5.08
N GLU A 12 -27.44 6.75 5.83
CA GLU A 12 -27.36 7.91 6.73
C GLU A 12 -26.24 7.75 7.78
N ALA A 13 -26.15 6.59 8.43
CA ALA A 13 -25.09 6.31 9.40
C ALA A 13 -23.67 6.44 8.82
N ALA A 14 -23.48 6.13 7.53
CA ALA A 14 -22.19 6.33 6.86
C ALA A 14 -21.92 7.81 6.58
N ARG A 15 -22.95 8.61 6.27
CA ARG A 15 -22.83 10.07 6.09
C ARG A 15 -22.45 10.75 7.40
N ASP A 16 -23.13 10.41 8.48
CA ASP A 16 -22.84 10.95 9.81
C ASP A 16 -21.38 10.67 10.19
N ARG A 17 -20.92 9.45 9.93
CA ARG A 17 -19.54 9.05 10.22
C ARG A 17 -18.50 9.85 9.43
N ILE A 18 -18.78 10.17 8.17
CA ILE A 18 -17.90 11.02 7.35
C ILE A 18 -17.94 12.45 7.84
N GLN A 19 -19.12 12.95 8.21
CA GLN A 19 -19.27 14.30 8.74
C GLN A 19 -18.49 14.48 10.04
N ASP A 20 -18.60 13.52 10.97
CA ASP A 20 -17.79 13.48 12.19
C ASP A 20 -16.29 13.57 11.88
N LEU A 21 -15.82 12.79 10.90
CA LEU A 21 -14.41 12.79 10.48
C LEU A 21 -14.00 14.10 9.79
N ARG A 22 -14.89 14.71 8.98
CA ARG A 22 -14.69 16.02 8.38
C ARG A 22 -14.55 17.10 9.45
N ASP A 23 -15.38 17.05 10.49
CA ASP A 23 -15.34 17.99 11.60
C ASP A 23 -14.04 17.83 12.39
N VAL A 24 -13.64 16.59 12.74
CA VAL A 24 -12.36 16.31 13.41
C VAL A 24 -11.16 16.78 12.58
N ALA A 25 -11.16 16.54 11.27
CA ALA A 25 -10.10 17.00 10.37
C ALA A 25 -10.10 18.54 10.24
N GLY A 26 -11.29 19.14 10.17
CA GLY A 26 -11.51 20.58 10.11
C GLY A 26 -10.98 21.30 11.34
N ASP A 27 -11.30 20.81 12.54
CA ASP A 27 -10.83 21.36 13.81
C ASP A 27 -9.30 21.33 13.92
N LYS A 28 -8.69 20.19 13.58
CA LYS A 28 -7.23 20.05 13.57
C LYS A 28 -6.58 20.99 12.55
N ARG A 29 -7.17 21.12 11.35
CA ARG A 29 -6.69 22.06 10.32
C ARG A 29 -6.81 23.51 10.78
N ALA A 30 -7.93 23.89 11.41
CA ALA A 30 -8.13 25.23 11.95
C ALA A 30 -7.09 25.58 13.03
N ALA A 31 -6.79 24.62 13.91
CA ALA A 31 -5.72 24.78 14.91
C ALA A 31 -4.34 24.99 14.25
N LEU A 32 -4.00 24.18 13.23
CA LEU A 32 -2.74 24.32 12.48
C LEU A 32 -2.65 25.67 11.75
N VAL A 33 -3.73 26.14 11.13
CA VAL A 33 -3.79 27.44 10.47
C VAL A 33 -3.55 28.57 11.47
N SER A 34 -4.18 28.51 12.65
CA SER A 34 -3.96 29.49 13.71
C SER A 34 -2.49 29.48 14.17
N ILE A 35 -1.91 28.31 14.42
CA ILE A 35 -0.49 28.18 14.83
C ILE A 35 0.44 28.72 13.74
N SER A 36 0.14 28.43 12.46
CA SER A 36 0.94 28.91 11.34
C SER A 36 0.92 30.44 11.20
N ARG A 37 -0.23 31.08 11.50
CA ARG A 37 -0.34 32.54 11.53
C ARG A 37 0.52 33.13 12.65
N ASP A 38 0.36 32.65 13.88
CA ASP A 38 1.13 33.12 15.04
C ASP A 38 2.64 32.93 14.82
N ARG A 39 3.02 31.79 14.22
CA ARG A 39 4.41 31.49 13.85
C ARG A 39 4.95 32.48 12.83
N THR A 40 4.18 32.79 11.79
CA THR A 40 4.58 33.75 10.74
C THR A 40 4.75 35.14 11.32
N GLU A 41 3.80 35.60 12.14
CA GLU A 41 3.87 36.90 12.81
C GLU A 41 5.12 37.01 13.71
N ALA A 42 5.38 36.00 14.54
CA ALA A 42 6.56 35.97 15.40
C ALA A 42 7.87 35.92 14.60
N TRP A 43 7.89 35.17 13.49
CA TRP A 43 9.06 35.09 12.61
C TRP A 43 9.35 36.43 11.92
N VAL A 44 8.33 37.13 11.40
CA VAL A 44 8.48 38.46 10.81
C VAL A 44 8.97 39.47 11.84
N ALA A 45 8.40 39.47 13.05
CA ALA A 45 8.83 40.36 14.13
C ALA A 45 10.28 40.11 14.54
N LYS A 46 10.69 38.83 14.65
CA LYS A 46 12.06 38.43 14.92
C LYS A 46 13.01 38.92 13.81
N ALA A 47 12.69 38.66 12.55
CA ALA A 47 13.51 39.05 11.40
C ALA A 47 13.66 40.58 11.31
N SER A 48 12.60 41.34 11.61
CA SER A 48 12.65 42.81 11.67
C SER A 48 13.57 43.31 12.79
N ALA A 49 13.51 42.71 13.99
CA ALA A 49 14.40 43.05 15.10
C ALA A 49 15.87 42.70 14.81
N GLU A 50 16.12 41.55 14.17
CA GLU A 50 17.46 41.14 13.71
C GLU A 50 18.03 42.12 12.67
N ALA A 51 17.21 42.53 11.69
CA ALA A 51 17.59 43.52 10.69
C ALA A 51 17.93 44.88 11.32
N ARG A 52 17.10 45.34 12.28
CA ARG A 52 17.34 46.59 13.00
C ARG A 52 18.61 46.54 13.85
N MET A 53 18.85 45.43 14.53
CA MET A 53 20.08 45.20 15.28
C MET A 53 21.31 45.23 14.36
N ALA A 54 21.23 44.61 13.17
CA ALA A 54 22.31 44.63 12.19
C ALA A 54 22.58 46.04 11.64
N GLU A 55 21.54 46.86 11.44
CA GLU A 55 21.65 48.26 11.03
C GLU A 55 22.38 49.10 12.10
N ILE A 56 21.99 48.97 13.38
CA ILE A 56 22.66 49.67 14.50
C ILE A 56 24.13 49.28 14.58
N LYS A 57 24.45 47.98 14.45
CA LYS A 57 25.83 47.48 14.44
C LYS A 57 26.65 48.01 13.26
N ARG A 58 26.02 48.29 12.11
CA ARG A 58 26.70 48.86 10.94
C ARG A 58 26.99 50.36 11.07
N HIS A 59 26.09 51.11 11.70
CA HIS A 59 26.20 52.57 11.82
C HIS A 59 26.94 53.05 13.08
N SER A 60 27.15 52.18 14.06
CA SER A 60 28.00 52.52 15.20
C SER A 60 29.47 52.37 14.83
N SER A 61 30.21 53.48 14.92
CA SER A 61 31.65 53.56 14.67
C SER A 61 32.52 53.16 15.88
N GLY A 62 31.92 52.69 16.97
CA GLY A 62 32.60 52.34 18.22
C GLY A 62 32.28 50.93 18.74
N PHE A 63 33.05 50.46 19.73
CA PHE A 63 32.79 49.23 20.49
C PHE A 63 31.44 49.34 21.22
N LEU A 64 30.34 49.01 20.54
CA LEU A 64 29.02 48.89 21.16
C LEU A 64 29.08 47.79 22.21
N ASN A 65 28.73 48.14 23.44
CA ASN A 65 28.49 47.16 24.49
C ASN A 65 27.09 46.58 24.29
N GLU A 66 26.93 45.27 24.37
CA GLU A 66 25.61 44.60 24.29
C GLU A 66 24.66 45.07 25.41
N ALA A 67 25.20 45.69 26.47
CA ALA A 67 24.46 46.31 27.55
C ALA A 67 23.82 47.67 27.21
N GLU A 68 24.04 48.23 26.02
CA GLU A 68 23.37 49.47 25.63
C GLU A 68 21.85 49.28 25.52
N PRO A 69 21.02 50.17 26.12
CA PRO A 69 19.56 50.04 26.17
C PRO A 69 18.87 49.70 24.82
N PRO A 70 19.25 50.28 23.66
CA PRO A 70 18.63 49.93 22.39
C PRO A 70 18.99 48.51 21.89
N LEU A 71 20.18 47.98 22.22
CA LEU A 71 20.56 46.62 21.84
C LEU A 71 19.95 45.58 22.76
N SER A 72 19.93 45.83 24.07
CA SER A 72 19.34 44.90 25.04
C SER A 72 17.85 44.69 24.78
N GLN A 73 17.10 45.74 24.47
CA GLN A 73 15.68 45.65 24.09
C GLN A 73 15.47 44.80 22.82
N LEU A 74 16.31 44.97 21.79
CA LEU A 74 16.20 44.17 20.57
C LEU A 74 16.54 42.69 20.81
N LEU A 75 17.56 42.41 21.63
CA LEU A 75 17.90 41.04 22.03
C LEU A 75 16.75 40.38 22.80
N GLU A 76 16.09 41.10 23.70
CA GLU A 76 14.90 40.63 24.40
C GLU A 76 13.75 40.31 23.43
N VAL A 77 13.48 41.18 22.44
CA VAL A 77 12.48 40.92 21.40
C VAL A 77 12.84 39.68 20.58
N ILE A 78 14.09 39.55 20.13
CA ILE A 78 14.56 38.38 19.36
C ILE A 78 14.41 37.10 20.19
N ALA A 79 14.79 37.12 21.46
CA ALA A 79 14.68 35.99 22.36
C ALA A 79 13.21 35.59 22.61
N HIS A 80 12.35 36.58 22.86
CA HIS A 80 10.92 36.38 23.08
C HIS A 80 10.23 35.79 21.84
N GLN A 81 10.42 36.41 20.67
CA GLN A 81 9.84 35.92 19.41
C GLN A 81 10.40 34.55 19.01
N GLY A 82 11.69 34.32 19.24
CA GLY A 82 12.31 33.00 19.07
C GLY A 82 11.69 31.92 19.97
N ALA A 83 11.30 32.26 21.20
CA ALA A 83 10.58 31.35 22.07
C ALA A 83 9.15 31.04 21.57
N ILE A 84 8.46 32.04 21.00
CA ILE A 84 7.14 31.85 20.37
C ILE A 84 7.23 30.90 19.18
N VAL A 85 8.21 31.10 18.28
CA VAL A 85 8.42 30.22 17.12
C VAL A 85 8.65 28.78 17.57
N ARG A 86 9.57 28.54 18.53
CA ARG A 86 9.82 27.19 19.07
C ARG A 86 8.57 26.54 19.68
N ARG A 87 7.74 27.32 20.39
CA ARG A 87 6.47 26.83 20.94
C ARG A 87 5.48 26.47 19.84
N CYS A 88 5.39 27.27 18.78
CA CYS A 88 4.54 26.97 17.62
C CYS A 88 5.01 25.70 16.91
N ASP A 89 6.32 25.55 16.67
CA ASP A 89 6.89 24.36 16.04
C ASP A 89 6.57 23.09 16.86
N LYS A 90 6.71 23.16 18.20
CA LYS A 90 6.33 22.06 19.09
C LYS A 90 4.84 21.69 18.97
N ARG A 91 3.94 22.68 19.01
CA ARG A 91 2.49 22.44 18.88
C ARG A 91 2.11 21.90 17.50
N THR A 92 2.76 22.38 16.44
CA THR A 92 2.59 21.82 15.09
C THR A 92 2.99 20.35 15.07
N ALA A 93 4.15 19.99 15.64
CA ALA A 93 4.60 18.60 15.70
C ALA A 93 3.65 17.68 16.48
N GLU A 94 2.94 18.21 17.48
CA GLU A 94 1.92 17.47 18.25
C GLU A 94 0.61 17.26 17.46
N ILE A 95 0.16 18.25 16.68
CA ILE A 95 -1.15 18.22 16.00
C ILE A 95 -1.07 17.62 14.59
N GLN A 96 0.03 17.88 13.89
CA GLN A 96 0.21 17.53 12.48
C GLN A 96 -0.02 16.04 12.18
N PRO A 97 0.53 15.06 12.95
CA PRO A 97 0.32 13.65 12.66
C PRO A 97 -1.15 13.24 12.75
N GLY A 98 -1.89 13.81 13.72
CA GLY A 98 -3.31 13.56 13.87
C GLY A 98 -4.16 14.14 12.74
N TYR A 99 -3.75 15.29 12.17
CA TYR A 99 -4.38 15.87 10.99
C TYR A 99 -4.11 15.03 9.73
N GLU A 100 -2.87 14.61 9.52
CA GLU A 100 -2.47 13.79 8.37
C GLU A 100 -3.17 12.42 8.38
N ALA A 101 -3.27 11.78 9.54
CA ALA A 101 -4.01 10.52 9.70
C ALA A 101 -5.50 10.71 9.41
N ALA A 102 -6.13 11.75 9.97
CA ALA A 102 -7.54 12.06 9.73
C ALA A 102 -7.82 12.35 8.25
N SER A 103 -6.96 13.15 7.60
CA SER A 103 -7.07 13.54 6.20
C SER A 103 -6.92 12.34 5.27
N ARG A 104 -5.91 11.48 5.50
CA ARG A 104 -5.70 10.26 4.71
C ARG A 104 -6.83 9.25 4.85
N LEU A 105 -7.35 9.08 6.07
CA LEU A 105 -8.51 8.25 6.33
C LEU A 105 -9.74 8.82 5.59
N LEU A 106 -10.05 10.10 5.76
CA LEU A 106 -11.18 10.77 5.13
C LEU A 106 -11.13 10.63 3.59
N ALA A 107 -9.98 10.91 2.98
CA ALA A 107 -9.78 10.75 1.54
C ALA A 107 -10.02 9.29 1.09
N SER A 108 -9.61 8.30 1.90
CA SER A 108 -9.90 6.88 1.65
C SER A 108 -11.41 6.61 1.58
N LEU A 109 -12.16 7.10 2.58
CA LEU A 109 -13.59 6.87 2.69
C LEU A 109 -14.36 7.57 1.58
N GLU A 110 -13.98 8.81 1.27
CA GLU A 110 -14.59 9.61 0.19
C GLU A 110 -14.37 8.97 -1.19
N ASN A 111 -13.15 8.51 -1.46
CA ASN A 111 -12.85 7.79 -2.71
C ASN A 111 -13.64 6.48 -2.80
N TYR A 112 -13.70 5.72 -1.71
CA TYR A 112 -14.45 4.47 -1.66
C TYR A 112 -15.95 4.67 -1.92
N ILE A 113 -16.57 5.67 -1.29
CA ILE A 113 -18.00 5.96 -1.47
C ILE A 113 -18.25 6.48 -2.88
N SER A 114 -17.41 7.36 -3.40
CA SER A 114 -17.55 7.90 -4.75
C SER A 114 -17.53 6.77 -5.80
N ALA A 115 -16.67 5.77 -5.62
CA ALA A 115 -16.58 4.61 -6.51
C ALA A 115 -17.74 3.60 -6.34
N ASN A 116 -18.41 3.57 -5.18
CA ASN A 116 -19.31 2.47 -4.81
C ASN A 116 -20.71 2.89 -4.36
N ALA A 117 -21.09 4.16 -4.47
CA ALA A 117 -22.30 4.74 -3.89
C ALA A 117 -23.58 3.91 -4.13
N ALA A 118 -23.74 3.30 -5.31
CA ALA A 118 -24.93 2.51 -5.66
C ALA A 118 -25.03 1.11 -4.99
N ARG A 119 -23.99 0.66 -4.30
CA ARG A 119 -23.85 -0.72 -3.79
C ARG A 119 -23.60 -0.77 -2.27
N LEU A 120 -23.82 0.35 -1.57
CA LEU A 120 -23.54 0.45 -0.15
C LEU A 120 -24.74 -0.05 0.67
N VAL A 121 -24.48 -1.01 1.54
CA VAL A 121 -25.47 -1.60 2.45
C VAL A 121 -24.85 -1.62 3.85
N LEU A 122 -25.65 -1.32 4.88
CA LEU A 122 -25.17 -1.36 6.27
C LEU A 122 -24.93 -2.79 6.74
N TYR A 123 -23.96 -2.95 7.62
CA TYR A 123 -23.67 -4.20 8.30
C TYR A 123 -24.64 -4.42 9.46
N GLU A 124 -25.30 -5.59 9.49
CA GLU A 124 -26.29 -5.95 10.52
C GLU A 124 -25.72 -6.89 11.61
N GLY A 125 -24.40 -7.09 11.65
CA GLY A 125 -23.79 -7.98 12.63
C GLY A 125 -23.72 -7.39 14.05
N ALA A 126 -23.47 -8.26 15.03
CA ALA A 126 -23.34 -7.86 16.41
C ALA A 126 -22.13 -6.95 16.62
N ALA A 127 -22.31 -5.89 17.40
CA ALA A 127 -21.20 -5.01 17.78
C ALA A 127 -20.19 -5.79 18.66
N PRO A 128 -18.89 -5.60 18.44
CA PRO A 128 -17.86 -6.24 19.24
C PRO A 128 -17.91 -5.75 20.68
N ARG A 129 -17.61 -6.66 21.60
CA ARG A 129 -17.67 -6.43 23.05
C ARG A 129 -16.26 -6.42 23.63
N LEU A 130 -16.06 -5.59 24.65
CA LEU A 130 -14.85 -5.60 25.46
C LEU A 130 -14.79 -6.89 26.28
N GLN A 131 -13.59 -7.42 26.48
CA GLN A 131 -13.37 -8.51 27.43
C GLN A 131 -13.43 -7.98 28.88
N ASP A 132 -13.63 -8.88 29.85
CA ASP A 132 -13.70 -8.50 31.26
C ASP A 132 -12.41 -7.81 31.72
N GLY A 133 -12.53 -6.55 32.15
CA GLY A 133 -11.39 -5.73 32.61
C GLY A 133 -10.55 -5.08 31.50
N GLU A 134 -10.92 -5.25 30.23
CA GLU A 134 -10.21 -4.66 29.08
C GLU A 134 -10.64 -3.21 28.82
N THR A 135 -9.69 -2.29 28.63
CA THR A 135 -10.02 -0.91 28.21
C THR A 135 -10.27 -0.83 26.70
N ALA A 136 -10.93 0.24 26.24
CA ALA A 136 -11.14 0.44 24.79
C ALA A 136 -9.83 0.57 24.01
N ILE A 137 -8.77 1.11 24.62
CA ILE A 137 -7.44 1.22 24.01
C ILE A 137 -6.78 -0.17 23.91
N ASP A 138 -6.89 -0.99 24.96
CA ASP A 138 -6.35 -2.36 24.95
C ASP A 138 -7.04 -3.22 23.87
N ALA A 139 -8.36 -3.11 23.76
CA ALA A 139 -9.15 -3.80 22.75
C ALA A 139 -8.79 -3.35 21.31
N LEU A 140 -8.55 -2.05 21.13
CA LEU A 140 -8.06 -1.47 19.88
C LEU A 140 -6.69 -2.05 19.50
N GLU A 141 -5.75 -2.09 20.45
CA GLU A 141 -4.44 -2.68 20.22
C GLU A 141 -4.52 -4.17 19.89
N ARG A 142 -5.39 -4.92 20.59
CA ARG A 142 -5.63 -6.34 20.33
C ARG A 142 -6.15 -6.56 18.90
N ALA A 143 -7.15 -5.79 18.48
CA ALA A 143 -7.67 -5.84 17.11
C ALA A 143 -6.58 -5.48 16.08
N GLY A 144 -5.78 -4.43 16.33
CA GLY A 144 -4.67 -4.06 15.46
C GLY A 144 -3.55 -5.11 15.37
N ARG A 145 -3.25 -5.83 16.46
CA ARG A 145 -2.31 -6.98 16.44
C ARG A 145 -2.88 -8.13 15.62
N ARG A 146 -4.16 -8.46 15.78
CA ARG A 146 -4.83 -9.50 15.01
C ARG A 146 -4.83 -9.19 13.51
N SER A 147 -5.17 -7.95 13.12
CA SER A 147 -5.12 -7.50 11.73
C SER A 147 -3.73 -7.67 11.10
N ARG A 148 -2.65 -7.29 11.82
CA ARG A 148 -1.27 -7.46 11.34
C ARG A 148 -0.87 -8.94 11.20
N ALA A 149 -1.28 -9.79 12.14
CA ALA A 149 -1.05 -11.23 12.06
C ALA A 149 -1.73 -11.82 10.81
N LEU A 150 -3.01 -11.49 10.59
CA LEU A 150 -3.75 -11.96 9.41
C LEU A 150 -3.15 -11.46 8.08
N GLN A 151 -2.59 -10.24 8.05
CA GLN A 151 -1.87 -9.74 6.86
C GLN A 151 -0.58 -10.54 6.58
N ALA A 152 0.13 -10.96 7.64
CA ALA A 152 1.28 -11.86 7.50
C ALA A 152 0.83 -13.23 6.98
N ASP A 153 -0.21 -13.82 7.58
CA ASP A 153 -0.79 -15.10 7.14
C ASP A 153 -1.25 -15.04 5.67
N ARG A 154 -1.84 -13.91 5.25
CA ARG A 154 -2.24 -13.67 3.86
C ARG A 154 -1.03 -13.70 2.93
N THR A 155 0.05 -13.03 3.32
CA THR A 155 1.29 -12.98 2.54
C THR A 155 1.92 -14.37 2.44
N GLU A 156 1.91 -15.13 3.54
CA GLU A 156 2.38 -16.51 3.58
C GLU A 156 1.59 -17.39 2.59
N VAL A 157 0.25 -17.36 2.65
CA VAL A 157 -0.63 -18.11 1.74
C VAL A 157 -0.41 -17.72 0.27
N LEU A 158 -0.20 -16.43 -0.01
CA LEU A 158 0.08 -15.95 -1.37
C LEU A 158 1.46 -16.37 -1.87
N SER A 159 2.44 -16.51 -0.97
CA SER A 159 3.80 -16.95 -1.28
C SER A 159 3.97 -18.47 -1.33
N ALA A 160 2.98 -19.24 -0.85
CA ALA A 160 3.04 -20.69 -0.81
C ALA A 160 3.35 -21.29 -2.20
N PRO A 161 4.17 -22.35 -2.30
CA PRO A 161 4.49 -22.98 -3.57
C PRO A 161 3.25 -23.67 -4.19
N LEU A 162 3.35 -23.98 -5.48
CA LEU A 162 2.37 -24.84 -6.16
C LEU A 162 2.72 -26.32 -5.89
N PRO A 163 1.72 -27.21 -5.80
CA PRO A 163 1.98 -28.64 -5.65
C PRO A 163 2.76 -29.20 -6.84
N SER A 164 3.75 -30.04 -6.57
CA SER A 164 4.62 -30.68 -7.56
C SER A 164 3.82 -31.37 -8.66
N ALA A 165 2.70 -32.01 -8.31
CA ALA A 165 1.80 -32.66 -9.25
C ALA A 165 1.23 -31.68 -10.29
N LEU A 166 0.84 -30.47 -9.88
CA LEU A 166 0.34 -29.44 -10.78
C LEU A 166 1.48 -28.85 -11.62
N VAL A 167 2.64 -28.60 -11.01
CA VAL A 167 3.83 -28.10 -11.72
C VAL A 167 4.28 -29.09 -12.79
N LYS A 168 4.27 -30.40 -12.50
CA LYS A 168 4.55 -31.47 -13.47
C LYS A 168 3.55 -31.49 -14.61
N GLN A 169 2.26 -31.28 -14.35
CA GLN A 169 1.25 -31.19 -15.42
C GLN A 169 1.49 -29.99 -16.34
N ILE A 170 1.84 -28.83 -15.77
CA ILE A 170 2.19 -27.62 -16.53
C ILE A 170 3.45 -27.88 -17.37
N ALA A 171 4.50 -28.44 -16.76
CA ALA A 171 5.74 -28.77 -17.46
C ALA A 171 5.52 -29.79 -18.58
N LEU A 172 4.69 -30.82 -18.35
CA LEU A 172 4.33 -31.80 -19.37
C LEU A 172 3.62 -31.12 -20.56
N ALA A 173 2.65 -30.24 -20.29
CA ALA A 173 1.91 -29.53 -21.32
C ALA A 173 2.85 -28.63 -22.14
N GLU A 174 3.78 -27.93 -21.49
CA GLU A 174 4.78 -27.10 -22.16
C GLU A 174 5.73 -27.94 -23.03
N LEU A 175 6.29 -29.03 -22.48
CA LEU A 175 7.19 -29.91 -23.22
C LEU A 175 6.51 -30.53 -24.44
N LYS A 176 5.24 -30.94 -24.29
CA LYS A 176 4.45 -31.47 -25.41
C LYS A 176 4.25 -30.42 -26.50
N ALA A 177 3.84 -29.20 -26.14
CA ALA A 177 3.64 -28.13 -27.10
C ALA A 177 4.94 -27.77 -27.85
N ARG A 178 6.08 -27.75 -27.14
CA ARG A 178 7.40 -27.52 -27.76
C ARG A 178 7.84 -28.67 -28.65
N ALA A 179 7.60 -29.91 -28.26
CA ALA A 179 7.92 -31.08 -29.06
C ALA A 179 7.13 -31.10 -30.38
N GLU A 180 5.84 -30.77 -30.33
CA GLU A 180 4.99 -30.65 -31.52
C GLU A 180 5.47 -29.52 -32.44
N ALA A 181 5.83 -28.36 -31.87
CA ALA A 181 6.35 -27.23 -32.64
C ALA A 181 7.74 -27.46 -33.25
N ALA A 182 8.54 -28.36 -32.67
CA ALA A 182 9.89 -28.69 -33.13
C ALA A 182 9.97 -29.94 -34.03
N ALA A 183 8.84 -30.59 -34.29
CA ALA A 183 8.80 -31.78 -35.13
C ALA A 183 9.29 -31.46 -36.56
N PRO A 184 10.29 -32.17 -37.10
CA PRO A 184 10.77 -31.93 -38.46
C PRO A 184 9.71 -32.31 -39.50
N ASP A 185 9.61 -31.51 -40.56
CA ASP A 185 8.80 -31.85 -41.72
C ASP A 185 9.65 -32.67 -42.72
N VAL A 186 9.16 -33.88 -43.01
CA VAL A 186 9.78 -34.83 -43.94
C VAL A 186 9.02 -34.95 -45.26
N PHE A 187 7.93 -34.20 -45.45
CA PHE A 187 7.08 -34.30 -46.63
C PHE A 187 7.85 -34.04 -47.93
N ALA A 188 8.66 -32.98 -47.97
CA ALA A 188 9.48 -32.64 -49.14
C ALA A 188 10.51 -33.74 -49.49
N LEU A 189 11.08 -34.41 -48.50
CA LEU A 189 11.99 -35.54 -48.70
C LEU A 189 11.26 -36.72 -49.35
N ILE A 190 10.05 -37.04 -48.90
CA ILE A 190 9.27 -38.17 -49.41
C ILE A 190 8.76 -37.92 -50.83
N GLU A 191 8.13 -36.76 -51.06
CA GLU A 191 7.44 -36.47 -52.32
C GLU A 191 8.41 -36.08 -53.45
N GLN A 192 9.51 -35.41 -53.11
CA GLN A 192 10.37 -34.75 -54.10
C GLN A 192 11.85 -35.13 -53.98
N GLY A 193 12.22 -35.98 -53.01
CA GLY A 193 13.63 -36.25 -52.71
C GLY A 193 14.37 -35.02 -52.16
N GLY A 194 13.63 -34.07 -51.58
CA GLY A 194 14.16 -32.85 -50.97
C GLY A 194 14.92 -33.09 -49.65
N GLN A 195 15.14 -32.03 -48.86
CA GLN A 195 15.78 -32.13 -47.55
C GLN A 195 14.73 -32.18 -46.43
N ILE A 196 15.12 -32.67 -45.25
CA ILE A 196 14.30 -32.59 -44.03
C ILE A 196 14.32 -31.15 -43.54
N GLU A 197 13.14 -30.57 -43.30
CA GLU A 197 13.01 -29.21 -42.80
C GLU A 197 12.80 -29.20 -41.29
N PHE A 198 13.69 -28.51 -40.56
CA PHE A 198 13.55 -28.32 -39.12
C PHE A 198 12.91 -26.97 -38.83
N PRO A 199 11.84 -26.91 -38.01
CA PRO A 199 11.28 -25.64 -37.55
C PRO A 199 12.35 -24.77 -36.87
N THR A 200 12.37 -23.49 -37.21
CA THR A 200 13.28 -22.52 -36.60
C THR A 200 12.52 -21.54 -35.72
N ILE A 201 13.12 -21.18 -34.59
CA ILE A 201 12.64 -20.15 -33.68
C ILE A 201 13.48 -18.89 -33.82
N ARG A 202 12.86 -17.74 -33.59
CA ARG A 202 13.55 -16.45 -33.53
C ARG A 202 14.19 -16.28 -32.17
N MET A 203 15.52 -16.27 -32.11
CA MET A 203 16.31 -16.06 -30.91
C MET A 203 16.85 -14.63 -30.90
N ALA A 204 16.73 -13.94 -29.77
CA ALA A 204 17.40 -12.66 -29.56
C ALA A 204 18.80 -12.91 -29.00
N THR A 205 19.82 -12.32 -29.63
CA THR A 205 21.21 -12.41 -29.18
C THR A 205 21.76 -11.02 -28.97
N GLU A 206 22.39 -10.80 -27.81
CA GLU A 206 23.14 -9.57 -27.57
C GLU A 206 24.50 -9.67 -28.24
N GLN A 207 24.75 -8.77 -29.19
CA GLN A 207 26.06 -8.65 -29.83
C GLN A 207 26.86 -7.56 -29.10
N TYR A 208 28.05 -7.90 -28.63
CA TYR A 208 28.95 -6.93 -27.98
C TYR A 208 29.18 -5.71 -28.90
N GLY A 209 28.80 -4.52 -28.43
CA GLY A 209 28.90 -3.27 -29.18
C GLY A 209 27.68 -2.88 -30.03
N ALA A 210 26.63 -3.72 -30.09
CA ALA A 210 25.38 -3.34 -30.72
C ALA A 210 24.44 -2.66 -29.71
N GLN A 211 23.81 -1.55 -30.09
CA GLN A 211 22.82 -0.84 -29.26
C GLN A 211 21.44 -1.51 -29.26
N GLN A 212 21.18 -2.45 -30.18
CA GLN A 212 19.92 -3.19 -30.26
C GLN A 212 20.18 -4.69 -30.40
N PRO A 213 19.30 -5.54 -29.85
CA PRO A 213 19.42 -6.99 -29.96
C PRO A 213 19.31 -7.43 -31.42
N VAL A 214 20.23 -8.30 -31.84
CA VAL A 214 20.19 -8.93 -33.17
C VAL A 214 19.34 -10.19 -33.05
N HIS A 215 18.51 -10.44 -34.06
CA HIS A 215 17.69 -11.64 -34.11
C HIS A 215 18.30 -12.67 -35.06
N VAL A 216 18.51 -13.88 -34.57
CA VAL A 216 18.99 -15.02 -35.33
C VAL A 216 17.90 -16.10 -35.35
N PHE A 217 17.77 -16.82 -36.45
CA PHE A 217 16.89 -17.98 -36.54
C PHE A 217 17.71 -19.24 -36.27
N GLY A 218 17.24 -20.09 -35.35
CA GLY A 218 17.90 -21.33 -34.97
C GLY A 218 16.90 -22.42 -34.64
N ILE A 219 17.35 -23.67 -34.60
CA ILE A 219 16.53 -24.80 -34.16
C ILE A 219 16.27 -24.63 -32.65
N ASP A 220 15.06 -24.95 -32.18
CA ASP A 220 14.78 -25.02 -30.73
C ASP A 220 15.40 -26.31 -30.15
N PRO A 221 16.52 -26.23 -29.40
CA PRO A 221 17.14 -27.43 -28.86
C PRO A 221 16.26 -28.10 -27.80
N ILE A 222 15.45 -27.34 -27.04
CA ILE A 222 14.58 -27.89 -26.00
C ILE A 222 13.42 -28.65 -26.63
N GLY A 223 12.74 -28.03 -27.59
CA GLY A 223 11.68 -28.68 -28.36
C GLY A 223 12.19 -29.92 -29.11
N THR A 224 13.36 -29.84 -29.73
CA THR A 224 13.98 -30.98 -30.44
C THR A 224 14.29 -32.13 -29.50
N LEU A 225 14.86 -31.87 -28.31
CA LEU A 225 15.11 -32.90 -27.29
C LEU A 225 13.80 -33.50 -26.76
N ALA A 226 12.77 -32.68 -26.56
CA ALA A 226 11.45 -33.14 -26.14
C ALA A 226 10.76 -34.01 -27.21
N TRP A 227 11.00 -33.73 -28.50
CA TRP A 227 10.52 -34.53 -29.62
C TRP A 227 11.27 -35.86 -29.76
N LEU A 228 12.60 -35.84 -29.68
CA LEU A 228 13.45 -37.04 -29.82
C LEU A 228 13.34 -37.99 -28.61
N PHE A 229 13.30 -37.44 -27.40
CA PHE A 229 13.39 -38.20 -26.13
C PHE A 229 12.26 -37.83 -25.17
N PRO A 230 10.98 -37.98 -25.58
CA PRO A 230 9.86 -37.45 -24.82
C PRO A 230 9.78 -38.03 -23.41
N LYS A 231 10.03 -39.33 -23.25
CA LYS A 231 9.92 -40.00 -21.93
C LYS A 231 11.10 -39.67 -21.03
N GLU A 232 12.31 -39.73 -21.55
CA GLU A 232 13.55 -39.47 -20.81
C GLU A 232 13.60 -38.02 -20.37
N PHE A 233 13.22 -37.09 -21.24
CA PHE A 233 13.22 -35.66 -20.94
C PHE A 233 12.14 -35.29 -19.92
N GLN A 234 10.93 -35.83 -20.05
CA GLN A 234 9.88 -35.66 -19.03
C GLN A 234 10.28 -36.25 -17.68
N THR A 235 10.93 -37.43 -17.68
CA THR A 235 11.41 -38.08 -16.45
C THR A 235 12.50 -37.25 -15.77
N ALA A 236 13.44 -36.70 -16.55
CA ALA A 236 14.51 -35.85 -16.04
C ALA A 236 13.93 -34.58 -15.39
N ILE A 237 13.05 -33.86 -16.10
CA ILE A 237 12.39 -32.66 -15.56
C ILE A 237 11.53 -32.99 -14.32
N GLY A 238 10.78 -34.09 -14.35
CA GLY A 238 9.97 -34.55 -13.22
C GLY A 238 10.80 -34.77 -11.96
N ARG A 239 12.00 -35.37 -12.10
CA ARG A 239 12.95 -35.57 -10.98
C ARG A 239 13.45 -34.24 -10.42
N GLU A 240 13.79 -33.27 -11.26
CA GLU A 240 14.22 -31.95 -10.80
C GLU A 240 13.09 -31.21 -10.06
N ILE A 241 11.84 -31.33 -10.55
CA ILE A 241 10.66 -30.78 -9.86
C ILE A 241 10.49 -31.45 -8.49
N ASP A 242 10.58 -32.78 -8.41
CA ASP A 242 10.48 -33.49 -7.13
C ASP A 242 11.53 -33.04 -6.13
N ALA A 243 12.78 -32.88 -6.59
CA ALA A 243 13.89 -32.45 -5.74
C ALA A 243 13.75 -31.01 -5.23
N ALA A 244 13.11 -30.12 -5.98
CA ALA A 244 12.91 -28.71 -5.62
C ALA A 244 11.57 -28.43 -4.92
N SER A 245 10.63 -29.37 -4.96
CA SER A 245 9.28 -29.17 -4.42
C SER A 245 9.21 -29.29 -2.90
N ASP A 246 8.36 -28.46 -2.29
CA ASP A 246 7.91 -28.59 -0.91
C ASP A 246 6.38 -28.75 -0.88
N ASP A 247 5.94 -29.98 -1.14
CA ASP A 247 4.52 -30.31 -1.21
C ASP A 247 3.80 -30.20 0.14
N ALA A 248 4.53 -30.20 1.25
CA ALA A 248 3.95 -30.03 2.58
C ALA A 248 3.47 -28.59 2.81
N ALA A 249 4.20 -27.60 2.28
CA ALA A 249 3.83 -26.19 2.32
C ALA A 249 3.00 -25.72 1.10
N ALA A 250 2.84 -26.58 0.08
CA ALA A 250 2.19 -26.20 -1.16
C ALA A 250 0.67 -26.01 -1.03
N LEU A 251 0.14 -25.07 -1.82
CA LEU A 251 -1.30 -24.82 -1.93
C LEU A 251 -1.74 -24.81 -3.38
N SER A 252 -2.77 -25.60 -3.69
CA SER A 252 -3.44 -25.55 -4.99
C SER A 252 -4.07 -24.16 -5.22
N PRO A 253 -4.31 -23.75 -6.47
CA PRO A 253 -4.97 -22.47 -6.76
C PRO A 253 -6.33 -22.31 -6.05
N GLU A 254 -7.10 -23.40 -5.96
CA GLU A 254 -8.40 -23.41 -5.28
C GLU A 254 -8.26 -23.26 -3.77
N GLN A 255 -7.34 -24.01 -3.15
CA GLN A 255 -7.03 -23.90 -1.72
C GLN A 255 -6.52 -22.51 -1.37
N ARG A 256 -5.64 -21.95 -2.20
CA ARG A 256 -5.11 -20.59 -2.04
C ARG A 256 -6.24 -19.57 -2.07
N LYS A 257 -7.11 -19.64 -3.09
CA LYS A 257 -8.28 -18.76 -3.21
C LYS A 257 -9.21 -18.87 -1.99
N ALA A 258 -9.51 -20.08 -1.54
CA ALA A 258 -10.36 -20.30 -0.37
C ALA A 258 -9.74 -19.75 0.92
N LYS A 259 -8.44 -20.01 1.17
CA LYS A 259 -7.72 -19.48 2.33
C LYS A 259 -7.62 -17.96 2.31
N VAL A 260 -7.30 -17.37 1.16
CA VAL A 260 -7.27 -15.90 1.01
C VAL A 260 -8.65 -15.30 1.28
N ALA A 261 -9.73 -15.88 0.75
CA ALA A 261 -11.08 -15.38 1.01
C ALA A 261 -11.46 -15.46 2.51
N GLN A 262 -11.07 -16.54 3.19
CA GLN A 262 -11.28 -16.68 4.63
C GLN A 262 -10.47 -15.64 5.41
N ILE A 263 -9.18 -15.47 5.10
CA ILE A 263 -8.32 -14.49 5.76
C ILE A 263 -8.81 -13.06 5.50
N ASP A 264 -9.24 -12.74 4.28
CA ASP A 264 -9.79 -11.42 3.94
C ASP A 264 -11.09 -11.12 4.71
N ALA A 265 -11.95 -12.13 4.94
CA ALA A 265 -13.12 -12.00 5.79
C ALA A 265 -12.74 -11.75 7.26
N ASP A 266 -11.74 -12.47 7.78
CA ASP A 266 -11.22 -12.28 9.13
C ASP A 266 -10.55 -10.91 9.31
N ILE A 267 -9.84 -10.41 8.28
CA ILE A 267 -9.25 -9.06 8.28
C ILE A 267 -10.36 -8.01 8.37
N LEU A 268 -11.44 -8.16 7.61
CA LEU A 268 -12.57 -7.23 7.66
C LEU A 268 -13.27 -7.26 9.03
N ALA A 269 -13.46 -8.45 9.62
CA ALA A 269 -14.00 -8.59 10.96
C ALA A 269 -13.11 -7.88 12.01
N SER A 270 -11.80 -8.12 11.96
CA SER A 270 -10.82 -7.46 12.83
C SER A 270 -10.77 -5.94 12.63
N ALA A 271 -10.97 -5.46 11.40
CA ALA A 271 -11.07 -4.02 11.11
C ALA A 271 -12.34 -3.39 11.69
N ARG A 272 -13.47 -4.12 11.73
CA ARG A 272 -14.70 -3.64 12.39
C ARG A 272 -14.50 -3.50 13.90
N ASP A 273 -13.84 -4.46 14.51
CA ASP A 273 -13.44 -4.40 15.92
C ASP A 273 -12.60 -3.15 16.18
N GLU A 274 -11.57 -2.94 15.35
CA GLU A 274 -10.69 -1.79 15.44
C GLU A 274 -11.46 -0.46 15.31
N ALA A 275 -12.29 -0.31 14.28
CA ALA A 275 -13.09 0.89 14.06
C ALA A 275 -14.05 1.18 15.23
N ARG A 276 -14.65 0.13 15.79
CA ARG A 276 -15.55 0.25 16.94
C ARG A 276 -14.81 0.66 18.20
N PHE A 277 -13.70 0.00 18.52
CA PHE A 277 -12.91 0.31 19.72
C PHE A 277 -12.23 1.67 19.62
N ALA A 278 -11.78 2.10 18.44
CA ALA A 278 -11.28 3.45 18.21
C ALA A 278 -12.33 4.50 18.57
N THR A 279 -13.58 4.28 18.13
CA THR A 279 -14.71 5.15 18.46
C THR A 279 -14.96 5.22 19.97
N LEU A 280 -14.97 4.06 20.64
CA LEU A 280 -15.16 4.00 22.10
C LEU A 280 -14.01 4.66 22.88
N ALA A 281 -12.79 4.59 22.36
CA ALA A 281 -11.61 5.23 22.94
C ALA A 281 -11.51 6.74 22.62
N GLY A 282 -12.38 7.28 21.77
CA GLY A 282 -12.32 8.69 21.33
C GLY A 282 -11.09 8.98 20.45
N VAL A 283 -10.56 7.99 19.75
CA VAL A 283 -9.44 8.11 18.83
C VAL A 283 -9.85 7.74 17.41
N LEU A 284 -9.03 8.13 16.44
CA LEU A 284 -9.25 7.74 15.05
C LEU A 284 -8.82 6.28 14.84
N PRO A 285 -9.54 5.50 14.02
CA PRO A 285 -9.01 4.23 13.54
C PRO A 285 -7.76 4.47 12.69
N ARG A 286 -6.98 3.40 12.41
CA ARG A 286 -5.81 3.54 11.55
C ARG A 286 -6.20 4.08 10.17
N GLU A 287 -5.28 4.82 9.56
CA GLU A 287 -5.48 5.46 8.25
C GLU A 287 -5.64 4.46 7.09
N ASP A 288 -5.19 3.21 7.29
CA ASP A 288 -5.29 2.09 6.37
C ASP A 288 -6.44 1.12 6.73
N CYS A 289 -7.29 1.47 7.71
CA CYS A 289 -8.44 0.64 8.08
C CYS A 289 -9.42 0.50 6.90
N ASP A 290 -10.01 -0.69 6.74
CA ASP A 290 -10.93 -0.97 5.62
C ASP A 290 -12.12 0.02 5.66
N PRO A 291 -12.40 0.76 4.58
CA PRO A 291 -13.51 1.71 4.53
C PRO A 291 -14.85 1.09 4.91
N ARG A 292 -15.08 -0.19 4.56
CA ARG A 292 -16.30 -0.90 4.93
C ARG A 292 -16.44 -1.05 6.44
N ALA A 293 -15.33 -1.31 7.14
CA ALA A 293 -15.33 -1.41 8.59
C ALA A 293 -15.61 -0.06 9.25
N VAL A 294 -14.93 1.00 8.81
CA VAL A 294 -15.06 2.35 9.39
C VAL A 294 -16.47 2.94 9.18
N LEU A 295 -17.08 2.66 8.02
CA LEU A 295 -18.41 3.14 7.64
C LEU A 295 -19.55 2.21 8.08
N GLY A 296 -19.25 1.07 8.71
CA GLY A 296 -20.26 0.10 9.13
C GLY A 296 -21.02 -0.56 7.96
N LEU A 297 -20.32 -0.88 6.88
CA LEU A 297 -20.88 -1.45 5.65
C LEU A 297 -20.76 -2.99 5.63
N ALA A 298 -21.67 -3.62 4.90
CA ALA A 298 -21.81 -5.07 4.79
C ALA A 298 -20.63 -5.75 4.07
N ASP A 299 -20.47 -7.06 4.30
CA ASP A 299 -19.37 -7.87 3.72
C ASP A 299 -19.40 -7.94 2.19
N HIS A 300 -20.61 -7.93 1.63
CA HIS A 300 -20.84 -8.02 0.19
C HIS A 300 -20.63 -6.68 -0.53
N CYS A 301 -20.40 -5.58 0.20
CA CYS A 301 -19.97 -4.34 -0.42
C CYS A 301 -18.60 -4.56 -1.10
N PRO A 302 -18.34 -3.93 -2.26
CA PRO A 302 -17.11 -4.11 -3.02
C PRO A 302 -15.87 -3.92 -2.14
N ALA A 303 -14.89 -4.82 -2.23
CA ALA A 303 -13.63 -4.64 -1.51
C ALA A 303 -12.92 -3.36 -1.99
N PRO A 304 -12.21 -2.63 -1.11
CA PRO A 304 -11.39 -1.51 -1.54
C PRO A 304 -10.32 -1.98 -2.53
N GLU A 305 -10.00 -1.17 -3.53
CA GLU A 305 -8.88 -1.44 -4.44
C GLU A 305 -7.58 -1.45 -3.62
N ALA A 306 -6.69 -2.42 -3.92
CA ALA A 306 -5.38 -2.48 -3.30
C ALA A 306 -4.61 -1.20 -3.69
N ARG A 307 -4.18 -0.44 -2.67
CA ARG A 307 -3.34 0.76 -2.84
C ARG A 307 -1.92 0.39 -3.24
#